data_AF-A0A1Q7NEE9-F1
#
_entry.id   AF-A0A1Q7NEE9-F1
#
_cell.length_a   1.000
_cell.length_b   1.000
_cell.length_c   1.000
_cell.angle_alpha   90.00
_cell.angle_beta   90.00
_cell.angle_gamma   90.00
#
_symmetry.space_group_name_H-M   'P 1'
#
loop_
_entity.id
_entity.type
_entity.pdbx_description
1 polymer ?
#
loop_
_entity_poly.entity_id
_entity_poly.type
_entity_poly.pdbx_seq_one_letter_code
_entity_poly.pdbx_strand_id
1 'polypeptide(L)'
;MKQCPQCNRIEIEDTLKFCRLDGTPLVAALASESESATMALPDSRLSEEITTGRLRITPSIAVLPFVNMSADPENEYFCDGLAEELLNALAKIDDLKVAARTSSFSFKGKNVNVDEIGRALHVNSVFEGSVRRSGNRLRITVQLINALRERP
;
A
#
# COMPACT_ATOMS: atom_id res chain seq x y z
N MET A 1 21.33 24.68 20.23
CA MET A 1 19.89 24.45 19.96
C MET A 1 19.78 23.45 18.83
N LYS A 2 18.98 22.39 19.00
CA LYS A 2 18.81 21.35 17.98
C LYS A 2 17.34 21.18 17.64
N GLN A 3 17.06 20.91 16.37
CA GLN A 3 15.68 20.81 15.88
C GLN A 3 15.38 19.36 15.50
N CYS A 4 14.22 18.87 15.96
CA CYS A 4 13.73 17.57 15.52
C CYS A 4 13.14 17.71 14.11
N PRO A 5 13.60 16.91 13.12
CA PRO A 5 13.07 16.98 11.76
C PRO A 5 11.68 16.35 11.62
N GLN A 6 11.19 15.61 12.62
CA GLN A 6 9.89 14.92 12.57
C GLN A 6 8.75 15.75 13.15
N CYS A 7 8.93 16.32 14.34
CA CYS A 7 7.89 17.15 14.99
C CYS A 7 8.17 18.66 14.93
N ASN A 8 9.26 19.08 14.26
CA ASN A 8 9.68 20.46 14.09
C ASN A 8 9.93 21.25 15.40
N ARG A 9 10.05 20.56 16.53
CA ARG A 9 10.31 21.14 17.85
C ARG A 9 11.79 21.49 18.01
N ILE A 10 12.06 22.64 18.62
CA ILE A 10 13.41 23.13 18.94
C ILE A 10 13.72 22.77 20.40
N GLU A 11 14.79 22.01 20.60
CA GLU A 11 15.31 21.63 21.92
C GLU A 11 16.50 22.53 22.29
N ILE A 12 16.46 23.06 23.50
CA ILE A 12 17.42 24.07 23.99
C ILE A 12 18.62 23.39 24.69
N GLU A 13 18.48 22.13 25.09
CA GLU A 13 19.54 21.32 25.72
C GLU A 13 20.44 20.67 24.66
N ASP A 14 21.65 21.19 24.46
CA ASP A 14 22.58 20.72 23.40
C ASP A 14 23.13 19.30 23.61
N THR A 15 22.99 18.73 24.81
CA THR A 15 23.42 17.35 25.12
C THR A 15 22.42 16.30 24.63
N LEU A 16 21.18 16.68 24.29
CA LEU A 16 20.20 15.77 23.72
C LEU A 16 20.63 15.36 22.31
N LYS A 17 20.81 14.05 22.12
CA LYS A 17 21.09 13.45 20.81
C LYS A 17 19.81 13.03 20.09
N PHE A 18 18.70 12.87 20.82
CA PHE A 18 17.43 12.37 20.33
C PHE A 18 16.26 13.21 20.86
N CYS A 19 15.20 13.33 20.08
CA CYS A 19 13.96 14.01 20.47
C CYS A 19 13.21 13.21 21.53
N ARG A 20 12.69 13.90 22.55
CA ARG A 20 11.99 13.27 23.69
C ARG A 20 10.61 12.70 23.34
N LEU A 21 10.01 13.10 22.22
CA LEU A 21 8.65 12.69 21.81
C LEU A 21 8.65 11.48 20.89
N ASP A 22 9.56 11.46 19.92
CA ASP A 22 9.56 10.48 18.83
C ASP A 22 10.88 9.69 18.73
N GLY A 23 11.89 10.02 19.55
CA GLY A 23 13.18 9.34 19.56
C GLY A 23 14.08 9.66 18.37
N THR A 24 13.69 10.58 17.49
CA THR A 24 14.43 10.92 16.27
C THR A 24 15.75 11.64 16.61
N PRO A 25 16.88 11.33 15.94
CA PRO A 25 18.13 12.06 16.17
C PRO A 25 17.99 13.54 15.85
N LEU A 26 18.44 14.40 16.78
CA LEU A 26 18.36 15.85 16.66
C LEU A 26 19.54 16.38 15.83
N VAL A 27 19.25 17.27 14.86
CA VAL A 27 20.27 17.85 13.98
C VAL A 27 20.67 19.23 14.50
N ALA A 28 21.97 19.53 14.50
CA ALA A 28 22.47 20.85 14.87
C ALA A 28 22.05 21.88 13.80
N ALA A 29 21.41 22.96 14.23
CA ALA A 29 21.14 24.10 13.36
C ALA A 29 22.48 24.81 13.11
N LEU A 30 23.11 24.55 11.96
CA LEU A 30 24.35 25.21 11.57
C LEU A 30 24.02 26.65 11.12
N ALA A 31 24.36 27.59 11.99
CA ALA A 31 24.55 28.98 11.63
C ALA A 31 25.72 29.09 10.64
N SER A 32 25.57 29.94 9.64
CA SER A 32 26.52 30.23 8.59
C SER A 32 27.81 30.87 9.12
N GLU A 33 28.97 30.27 8.87
CA GLU A 33 30.23 30.99 8.85
C GLU A 33 31.07 30.55 7.65
N SER A 34 31.72 31.53 7.05
CA SER A 34 32.42 31.52 5.77
C SER A 34 33.91 31.47 6.05
N GLU A 35 34.63 30.48 5.50
CA GLU A 35 36.08 30.57 5.33
C GLU A 35 36.52 29.84 4.06
N SER A 36 37.36 30.52 3.31
CA SER A 36 37.74 30.25 1.93
C SER A 36 38.93 29.30 1.87
N ALA A 37 38.77 28.14 1.23
CA ALA A 37 39.89 27.31 0.80
C ALA A 37 39.55 26.64 -0.54
N THR A 38 40.19 27.15 -1.60
CA THR A 38 40.11 26.61 -2.96
C THR A 38 40.89 25.31 -3.06
N MET A 39 40.22 24.18 -3.32
CA MET A 39 40.84 22.99 -3.92
C MET A 39 39.88 22.34 -4.93
N ALA A 40 40.43 22.13 -6.13
CA ALA A 40 39.93 21.52 -7.36
C ALA A 40 38.63 20.68 -7.33
N LEU A 41 37.74 20.95 -8.30
CA LEU A 41 36.58 20.14 -8.68
C LEU A 41 37.01 18.96 -9.56
N PRO A 42 36.67 17.70 -9.25
CA PRO A 42 36.45 16.70 -10.28
C PRO A 42 35.06 16.91 -10.90
N ASP A 43 35.01 16.86 -12.22
CA ASP A 43 33.79 16.89 -13.03
C ASP A 43 32.95 15.65 -12.72
N SER A 44 31.97 15.78 -11.84
CA SER A 44 30.90 14.81 -11.68
C SER A 44 29.59 15.56 -11.55
N ARG A 45 28.89 15.68 -12.69
CA ARG A 45 27.42 15.86 -12.72
C ARG A 45 26.74 14.61 -12.17
N LEU A 46 27.01 14.27 -10.91
CA LEU A 46 26.09 13.46 -10.12
C LEU A 46 25.03 14.45 -9.63
N SER A 47 23.96 14.54 -10.42
CA SER A 47 22.66 14.93 -9.91
C SER A 47 22.32 13.96 -8.77
N GLU A 48 22.77 14.28 -7.55
CA GLU A 48 22.19 13.74 -6.34
C GLU A 48 20.76 14.27 -6.25
N GLU A 49 19.84 13.59 -6.93
CA GLU A 49 18.46 13.61 -6.50
C GLU A 49 18.44 13.04 -5.09
N ILE A 50 18.44 13.94 -4.10
CA ILE A 50 18.04 13.65 -2.73
C ILE A 50 16.57 13.22 -2.82
N THR A 51 16.36 11.94 -3.15
CA THR A 51 15.07 11.29 -3.04
C THR A 51 14.81 11.18 -1.56
N THR A 52 14.11 12.17 -1.01
CA THR A 52 13.43 12.06 0.27
C THR A 52 12.66 10.74 0.22
N GLY A 53 13.15 9.73 0.94
CA GLY A 53 12.72 8.36 0.85
C GLY A 53 11.29 8.20 1.35
N ARG A 54 10.31 8.56 0.53
CA ARG A 54 8.96 8.03 0.66
C ARG A 54 9.09 6.55 0.31
N LEU A 55 8.97 5.67 1.32
CA LEU A 55 8.85 4.23 1.14
C LEU A 55 7.87 3.99 -0.02
N ARG A 56 8.40 3.55 -1.17
CA ARG A 56 7.56 3.25 -2.33
C ARG A 56 6.82 1.96 -2.00
N ILE A 57 5.58 2.09 -1.55
CA ILE A 57 4.69 0.95 -1.36
C ILE A 57 4.36 0.43 -2.76
N THR A 58 4.85 -0.77 -3.09
CA THR A 58 4.45 -1.45 -4.33
C THR A 58 2.94 -1.68 -4.28
N PRO A 59 2.17 -1.28 -5.31
CA PRO A 59 0.74 -1.56 -5.35
C PRO A 59 0.53 -3.07 -5.38
N SER A 60 -0.49 -3.52 -4.66
CA SER A 60 -0.78 -4.93 -4.48
C SER A 60 -2.27 -5.17 -4.26
N ILE A 61 -2.80 -6.22 -4.87
CA ILE A 61 -4.23 -6.47 -4.90
C ILE A 61 -4.54 -7.94 -4.68
N ALA A 62 -5.57 -8.22 -3.89
CA ALA A 62 -6.22 -9.52 -3.86
C ALA A 62 -7.58 -9.43 -4.56
N VAL A 63 -7.97 -10.50 -5.26
CA VAL A 63 -9.31 -10.64 -5.84
C VAL A 63 -10.01 -11.75 -5.11
N LEU A 64 -11.07 -11.42 -4.37
CA LEU A 64 -11.90 -12.40 -3.69
C LEU A 64 -12.90 -13.04 -4.67
N PRO A 65 -13.32 -14.29 -4.42
CA PRO A 65 -14.43 -14.90 -5.16
C PRO A 65 -15.67 -14.03 -5.11
N PHE A 66 -16.33 -13.83 -6.25
CA PHE A 66 -17.54 -13.00 -6.27
C PHE A 66 -18.69 -13.74 -5.59
N VAL A 67 -19.49 -13.03 -4.81
CA VAL A 67 -20.65 -13.59 -4.13
C VAL A 67 -21.78 -13.83 -5.12
N ASN A 68 -22.25 -15.06 -5.22
CA ASN A 68 -23.46 -15.37 -5.97
C ASN A 68 -24.71 -14.88 -5.20
N MET A 69 -25.40 -13.88 -5.74
CA MET A 69 -26.67 -13.36 -5.22
C MET A 69 -27.89 -13.87 -6.01
N SER A 70 -27.71 -14.92 -6.80
CA SER A 70 -28.76 -15.61 -7.57
C SER A 70 -29.30 -16.79 -6.76
N ALA A 71 -30.49 -17.30 -7.13
CA ALA A 71 -31.09 -18.45 -6.45
C ALA A 71 -30.45 -19.79 -6.87
N ASP A 72 -29.78 -19.81 -8.02
CA ASP A 72 -29.24 -21.01 -8.64
C ASP A 72 -27.73 -21.17 -8.30
N PRO A 73 -27.36 -22.26 -7.58
CA PRO A 73 -25.98 -22.58 -7.21
C PRO A 73 -25.04 -22.83 -8.40
N GLU A 74 -25.56 -23.18 -9.58
CA GLU A 74 -24.71 -23.41 -10.76
C GLU A 74 -23.98 -22.13 -11.20
N ASN A 75 -24.50 -20.95 -10.81
CA ASN A 75 -23.85 -19.67 -11.07
C ASN A 75 -22.61 -19.43 -10.19
N GLU A 76 -22.35 -20.27 -9.18
CA GLU A 76 -21.17 -20.15 -8.33
C GLU A 76 -19.86 -20.34 -9.12
N TYR A 77 -19.82 -21.33 -10.02
CA TYR A 77 -18.68 -21.56 -10.90
C TYR A 77 -18.42 -20.38 -11.83
N PHE A 78 -19.48 -19.70 -12.28
CA PHE A 78 -19.35 -18.49 -13.08
C PHE A 78 -18.77 -17.33 -12.28
N CYS A 79 -19.18 -17.16 -11.02
CA CYS A 79 -18.64 -16.14 -10.12
C CYS A 79 -17.15 -16.37 -9.83
N ASP A 80 -16.77 -17.63 -9.57
CA ASP A 80 -15.39 -18.04 -9.37
C ASP A 80 -14.55 -17.84 -10.63
N GLY A 81 -15.06 -18.25 -11.79
CA GLY A 81 -14.40 -18.08 -13.08
C GLY A 81 -14.19 -16.60 -13.44
N LEU A 82 -15.15 -15.73 -13.11
CA LEU A 82 -15.02 -14.29 -13.31
C LEU A 82 -13.91 -13.69 -12.42
N ALA A 83 -13.85 -14.10 -11.15
CA ALA A 83 -12.79 -13.67 -10.25
C ALA A 83 -11.41 -14.17 -10.72
N GLU A 84 -11.33 -15.40 -11.24
CA GLU A 84 -10.10 -15.98 -11.79
C GLU A 84 -9.63 -15.25 -13.05
N GLU A 85 -10.53 -14.92 -13.96
CA GLU A 85 -10.20 -14.14 -15.16
C GLU A 85 -9.70 -12.75 -14.78
N LEU A 86 -10.32 -12.09 -13.80
CA LEU A 86 -9.87 -10.80 -13.30
C LEU A 86 -8.48 -10.88 -12.66
N LEU A 87 -8.23 -11.91 -11.84
CA LEU A 87 -6.93 -12.16 -11.22
C LEU A 87 -5.84 -12.34 -12.29
N ASN A 88 -6.12 -13.13 -13.33
CA ASN A 88 -5.20 -13.36 -14.45
C ASN A 88 -4.96 -12.09 -15.28
N ALA A 89 -5.99 -11.26 -15.47
CA ALA A 89 -5.86 -9.99 -16.17
C ALA A 89 -4.99 -9.00 -15.38
N LEU A 90 -5.22 -8.89 -14.05
CA LEU A 90 -4.44 -8.02 -13.17
C LEU A 90 -2.99 -8.48 -13.04
N ALA A 91 -2.73 -9.79 -13.06
CA ALA A 91 -1.38 -10.35 -12.94
C ALA A 91 -0.46 -10.00 -14.11
N LYS A 92 -1.00 -9.51 -15.23
CA LYS A 92 -0.24 -9.05 -16.40
C LYS A 92 0.20 -7.58 -16.29
N ILE A 93 -0.24 -6.85 -15.27
CA ILE A 93 0.11 -5.44 -15.08
C ILE A 93 1.47 -5.36 -14.41
N ASP A 94 2.43 -4.74 -15.09
CA ASP A 94 3.76 -4.49 -14.54
C ASP A 94 3.67 -3.66 -13.26
N ASP A 95 4.57 -3.92 -12.32
CA ASP A 95 4.64 -3.28 -11.00
C ASP A 95 3.42 -3.48 -10.08
N LEU A 96 2.42 -4.30 -10.45
CA LEU A 96 1.31 -4.70 -9.60
C LEU A 96 1.50 -6.10 -9.03
N LYS A 97 1.56 -6.23 -7.71
CA LYS A 97 1.58 -7.54 -7.05
C LYS A 97 0.16 -8.09 -6.90
N VAL A 98 -0.10 -9.30 -7.38
CA VAL A 98 -1.40 -9.95 -7.24
C VAL A 98 -1.29 -11.12 -6.28
N ALA A 99 -2.18 -11.18 -5.28
CA ALA A 99 -2.23 -12.32 -4.37
C ALA A 99 -2.58 -13.61 -5.13
N ALA A 100 -1.97 -14.72 -4.73
CA ALA A 100 -2.22 -16.01 -5.38
C ALA A 100 -3.71 -16.40 -5.30
N ARG A 101 -4.19 -17.06 -6.35
CA ARG A 101 -5.59 -17.55 -6.44
C ARG A 101 -5.97 -18.39 -5.24
N THR A 102 -5.17 -19.40 -4.90
CA THR A 102 -5.45 -20.31 -3.76
C THR A 102 -5.53 -19.57 -2.43
N SER A 103 -4.65 -18.60 -2.21
CA SER A 103 -4.67 -17.76 -1.00
C SER A 103 -5.93 -16.90 -0.93
N SER A 104 -6.30 -16.22 -2.02
CA SER A 104 -7.49 -15.37 -2.07
C SER A 104 -8.78 -16.18 -1.93
N PHE A 105 -8.86 -17.33 -2.61
CA PHE A 105 -10.03 -18.21 -2.57
C PHE A 105 -10.20 -18.93 -1.23
N SER A 106 -9.15 -18.98 -0.40
CA SER A 106 -9.27 -19.51 0.97
C SER A 106 -10.21 -18.68 1.86
N PHE A 107 -10.55 -17.45 1.47
CA PHE A 107 -11.49 -16.58 2.17
C PHE A 107 -12.94 -16.75 1.71
N LYS A 108 -13.21 -17.61 0.72
CA LYS A 108 -14.56 -17.86 0.23
C LYS A 108 -15.52 -18.27 1.35
N GLY A 109 -16.66 -17.60 1.43
CA GLY A 109 -17.71 -17.88 2.42
C GLY A 109 -17.32 -17.56 3.86
N LYS A 110 -16.17 -16.92 4.09
CA LYS A 110 -15.77 -16.46 5.42
C LYS A 110 -16.21 -15.02 5.62
N ASN A 111 -16.71 -14.72 6.82
CA ASN A 111 -17.01 -13.35 7.24
C ASN A 111 -15.79 -12.80 7.99
N VAL A 112 -14.87 -12.20 7.24
CA VAL A 112 -13.60 -11.65 7.75
C VAL A 112 -13.49 -10.22 7.25
N ASN A 113 -13.04 -9.31 8.10
CA ASN A 113 -12.87 -7.90 7.73
C ASN A 113 -11.79 -7.75 6.66
N VAL A 114 -11.92 -6.73 5.79
CA VAL A 114 -11.03 -6.57 4.63
C VAL A 114 -9.61 -6.19 5.07
N ASP A 115 -9.46 -5.48 6.18
CA ASP A 115 -8.19 -5.18 6.82
C ASP A 115 -7.43 -6.46 7.25
N GLU A 116 -8.13 -7.45 7.80
CA GLU A 116 -7.58 -8.76 8.16
C GLU A 116 -7.17 -9.55 6.91
N ILE A 117 -8.01 -9.55 5.87
CA ILE A 117 -7.70 -10.19 4.59
C ILE A 117 -6.46 -9.56 3.96
N GLY A 118 -6.38 -8.24 3.93
CA GLY A 118 -5.23 -7.50 3.40
C GLY A 118 -3.94 -7.83 4.13
N ARG A 119 -3.97 -7.92 5.47
CA ARG A 119 -2.82 -8.36 6.28
C ARG A 119 -2.43 -9.80 5.97
N ALA A 120 -3.39 -10.73 5.94
CA ALA A 120 -3.11 -12.14 5.69
C ALA A 120 -2.52 -12.38 4.29
N LEU A 121 -3.01 -11.66 3.29
CA LEU A 121 -2.56 -11.76 1.90
C LEU A 121 -1.38 -10.85 1.56
N HIS A 122 -0.95 -9.99 2.49
CA HIS A 122 0.10 -8.99 2.29
C HIS A 122 -0.20 -8.04 1.11
N VAL A 123 -1.45 -7.60 0.99
CA VAL A 123 -1.92 -6.67 -0.05
C VAL A 123 -2.42 -5.36 0.55
N ASN A 124 -2.33 -4.28 -0.22
CA ASN A 124 -2.82 -2.96 0.19
C ASN A 124 -4.22 -2.64 -0.35
N SER A 125 -4.73 -3.39 -1.33
CA SER A 125 -6.12 -3.31 -1.78
C SER A 125 -6.77 -4.68 -1.94
N VAL A 126 -8.08 -4.74 -1.76
CA VAL A 126 -8.88 -5.95 -1.99
C VAL A 126 -10.01 -5.61 -2.95
N PHE A 127 -10.17 -6.44 -3.97
CA PHE A 127 -11.26 -6.39 -4.92
C PHE A 127 -12.29 -7.45 -4.54
N GLU A 128 -13.53 -7.01 -4.34
CA GLU A 128 -14.65 -7.89 -4.05
C GLU A 128 -15.88 -7.48 -4.86
N GLY A 129 -16.84 -8.39 -4.95
CA GLY A 129 -18.05 -8.12 -5.70
C GLY A 129 -19.08 -9.22 -5.58
N SER A 130 -20.21 -8.98 -6.23
CA SER A 130 -21.32 -9.91 -6.30
C SER A 130 -21.90 -9.97 -7.70
N VAL A 131 -22.43 -11.14 -8.03
CA VAL A 131 -23.08 -11.40 -9.31
C VAL A 131 -24.51 -11.85 -9.05
N ARG A 132 -25.45 -11.23 -9.76
CA ARG A 132 -26.85 -11.62 -9.76
C ARG A 132 -27.32 -11.86 -11.18
N ARG A 133 -27.79 -13.07 -11.44
CA ARG A 133 -28.42 -13.46 -12.71
C ARG A 133 -29.93 -13.52 -12.54
N SER A 134 -30.64 -12.92 -13.49
CA SER A 134 -32.10 -13.01 -13.60
C SER A 134 -32.48 -13.20 -15.05
N GLY A 135 -32.89 -14.43 -15.38
CA GLY A 135 -33.11 -14.86 -16.76
C GLY A 135 -31.85 -14.64 -17.61
N ASN A 136 -31.97 -13.78 -18.63
CA ASN A 136 -30.88 -13.45 -19.55
C ASN A 136 -30.12 -12.17 -19.19
N ARG A 137 -30.28 -11.64 -17.97
CA ARG A 137 -29.57 -10.45 -17.48
C ARG A 137 -28.62 -10.79 -16.35
N LEU A 138 -27.42 -10.22 -16.44
CA LEU A 138 -26.40 -10.30 -15.40
C LEU A 138 -26.18 -8.92 -14.80
N ARG A 139 -26.22 -8.82 -13.48
CA ARG A 139 -25.86 -7.62 -12.72
C ARG A 139 -24.63 -7.94 -11.89
N ILE A 140 -23.55 -7.22 -12.14
CA ILE A 140 -22.30 -7.34 -11.41
C ILE A 140 -22.13 -6.07 -10.58
N THR A 141 -21.84 -6.21 -9.29
CA THR A 141 -21.46 -5.10 -8.40
C THR A 141 -20.06 -5.38 -7.89
N VAL A 142 -19.17 -4.38 -7.93
CA VAL A 142 -17.78 -4.54 -7.52
C VAL A 142 -17.31 -3.35 -6.69
N GLN A 143 -16.34 -3.61 -5.83
CA GLN A 143 -15.70 -2.60 -4.99
C GLN A 143 -14.20 -2.88 -4.93
N LEU A 144 -13.42 -1.81 -4.89
CA LEU A 144 -11.99 -1.84 -4.59
C LEU A 144 -11.77 -1.13 -3.26
N ILE A 145 -11.33 -1.89 -2.27
CA ILE A 145 -11.25 -1.45 -0.88
C ILE A 145 -9.78 -1.30 -0.50
N ASN A 146 -9.44 -0.19 0.14
CA ASN A 146 -8.10 0.03 0.70
C ASN A 146 -7.99 -0.72 2.03
N ALA A 147 -7.26 -1.84 2.03
CA ALA A 147 -7.12 -2.70 3.21
C ALA A 147 -6.23 -2.11 4.31
N LEU A 148 -5.50 -1.01 4.03
CA LEU A 148 -4.68 -0.31 5.02
C LEU A 148 -5.45 0.78 5.78
N ARG A 149 -6.63 1.16 5.30
CA ARG A 149 -7.39 2.31 5.81
C ARG A 149 -8.87 2.02 6.01
N GLU A 150 -9.26 0.75 5.99
CA GLU A 150 -10.64 0.37 6.28
C GLU A 150 -11.02 0.89 7.68
N ARG A 151 -12.11 1.65 7.74
CA ARG A 151 -12.59 2.26 8.97
C ARG A 151 -13.66 1.32 9.55
N PRO A 152 -13.49 0.82 10.78
CA PRO A 152 -14.42 -0.12 11.41
C PRO A 152 -15.80 0.51 11.66
#